data_AF-A0A6M3X7U6-F1
#
_entry.id   AF-A0A6M3X7U6-F1
#
_cell.length_a   1.000
_cell.length_b   1.000
_cell.length_c   1.000
_cell.angle_alpha   90.00
_cell.angle_beta   90.00
_cell.angle_gamma   90.00
#
_symmetry.space_group_name_H-M   'P 1'
#
loop_
_entity.id
_entity.type
_entity.pdbx_description
1 polymer ?
#
loop_
_entity_poly.entity_id
_entity_poly.type
_entity_poly.pdbx_seq_one_letter_code
_entity_poly.pdbx_strand_id
1 'polypeptide(L)'
;MKAWIVYYYDEWCSLVHAETRGKACAYIKDIIDTELDFLDFRAIRIPGLDNKPITYLNTVKAGFRYQIEDDVYNPPIFTKPEYFVNDCNCKICKEQEKMK
;
A
#
# COMPACT_ATOMS: atom_id res chain seq x y z
N MET A 1 -4.40 -11.94 8.22
CA MET A 1 -3.52 -10.77 8.06
C MET A 1 -4.33 -9.64 7.44
N LYS A 2 -4.28 -8.43 8.02
CA LYS A 2 -5.06 -7.28 7.56
C LYS A 2 -4.26 -6.47 6.55
N ALA A 3 -4.92 -5.84 5.59
CA ALA A 3 -4.28 -4.95 4.61
C ALA A 3 -4.43 -3.48 5.02
N TRP A 4 -3.36 -2.71 4.81
CA TRP A 4 -3.25 -1.30 5.16
C TRP A 4 -2.64 -0.52 4.02
N ILE A 5 -3.16 0.67 3.78
CA ILE A 5 -2.48 1.75 3.07
C ILE A 5 -1.73 2.52 4.13
N VAL A 6 -0.46 2.82 3.93
CA VAL A 6 0.31 3.68 4.82
C VAL A 6 0.74 4.89 4.02
N TYR A 7 0.15 6.04 4.33
CA TYR A 7 0.54 7.32 3.76
C TYR A 7 1.73 7.91 4.52
N TYR A 8 2.63 8.58 3.80
CA TYR A 8 3.78 9.31 4.31
C TYR A 8 4.08 10.51 3.39
N TYR A 9 4.66 11.58 3.95
CA TYR A 9 4.84 12.88 3.26
C TYR A 9 3.54 13.49 2.67
N ASP A 10 2.36 13.12 3.18
CA ASP A 10 1.03 13.51 2.67
C ASP A 10 0.74 13.22 1.17
N GLU A 11 1.71 12.69 0.41
CA GLU A 11 1.67 12.49 -1.05
C GLU A 11 1.90 11.03 -1.44
N TRP A 12 2.70 10.29 -0.67
CA TRP A 12 3.12 8.93 -0.99
C TRP A 12 2.40 7.90 -0.14
N CYS A 13 2.17 6.71 -0.70
CA CYS A 13 1.63 5.61 0.07
C CYS A 13 2.15 4.25 -0.36
N SER A 14 2.23 3.35 0.63
CA SER A 14 2.57 1.94 0.43
C SER A 14 1.43 1.04 0.89
N LEU A 15 1.30 -0.12 0.25
CA LEU A 15 0.33 -1.15 0.62
C LEU A 15 1.04 -2.29 1.35
N VAL A 16 0.58 -2.62 2.56
CA VAL A 16 1.21 -3.65 3.40
C VAL A 16 0.19 -4.50 4.13
N HIS A 17 0.56 -5.75 4.40
CA HIS A 17 -0.13 -6.59 5.36
C HIS A 17 0.50 -6.54 6.75
N ALA A 18 -0.31 -6.25 7.77
CA ALA A 18 0.11 -6.29 9.17
C ALA A 18 -1.07 -6.64 10.09
N GLU A 19 -0.80 -7.10 11.30
CA GLU A 19 -1.84 -7.44 12.28
C GLU A 19 -2.54 -6.21 12.86
N THR A 20 -1.80 -5.12 13.01
CA THR A 20 -2.23 -3.88 13.63
C THR A 20 -1.78 -2.68 12.80
N ARG A 21 -2.47 -1.54 13.00
CA ARG A 21 -2.13 -0.26 12.39
C ARG A 21 -0.68 0.13 12.70
N GLY A 22 -0.25 0.01 13.95
CA GLY A 22 1.10 0.38 14.37
C GLY A 22 2.20 -0.48 13.72
N LYS A 23 1.96 -1.79 13.57
CA LYS A 23 2.88 -2.68 12.85
C LYS A 23 2.98 -2.34 11.35
N ALA A 24 1.88 -1.89 10.73
CA ALA A 24 1.91 -1.44 9.33
C ALA A 24 2.80 -0.19 9.17
N CYS A 25 2.61 0.83 10.02
CA CYS A 25 3.44 2.03 10.01
C CYS A 25 4.91 1.72 10.30
N ALA A 26 5.21 0.89 11.31
CA ALA A 26 6.58 0.53 11.67
C ALA A 26 7.29 -0.19 10.51
N TYR A 27 6.60 -1.16 9.87
CA TYR A 27 7.15 -1.88 8.72
C TYR A 27 7.50 -0.94 7.57
N ILE A 28 6.63 0.01 7.23
CA ILE A 28 6.93 0.96 6.15
C ILE A 28 8.07 1.89 6.56
N LYS A 29 8.08 2.38 7.80
CA LYS A 29 9.20 3.19 8.33
C LYS A 29 10.55 2.47 8.19
N ASP A 30 10.60 1.16 8.45
CA ASP A 30 11.82 0.37 8.31
C ASP A 30 12.28 0.21 6.85
N ILE A 31 11.35 0.36 5.88
CA ILE A 31 11.65 0.30 4.44
C ILE A 31 12.08 1.68 3.91
N ILE A 32 11.36 2.73 4.28
CA ILE A 32 11.68 4.08 3.86
C ILE A 32 12.73 4.65 4.82
N ASP A 33 14.00 4.49 4.46
CA ASP A 33 15.16 5.07 5.17
C ASP A 33 15.09 6.60 5.12
N THR A 34 14.29 7.15 6.03
CA THR A 34 13.87 8.56 6.08
C THR A 34 13.93 9.06 7.51
N GLU A 35 14.21 10.35 7.66
CA GLU A 35 14.15 11.05 8.95
C GLU A 35 12.70 11.28 9.46
N LEU A 36 11.69 10.69 8.80
CA LEU A 36 10.31 10.83 9.21
C LEU A 36 10.05 10.25 10.60
N ASP A 37 9.31 11.02 11.40
CA ASP A 37 8.82 10.56 12.67
C ASP A 37 7.67 9.58 12.47
N PHE A 38 7.52 8.63 13.40
CA PHE A 38 6.43 7.64 13.34
C PHE A 38 5.03 8.28 13.26
N LEU A 39 4.89 9.51 13.77
CA LEU A 39 3.64 10.27 13.76
C LEU A 39 3.25 10.79 12.37
N ASP A 40 4.21 10.87 11.44
CA ASP A 40 3.97 11.30 10.06
C ASP A 40 3.28 10.22 9.22
N PHE A 41 3.21 9.00 9.74
CA PHE A 41 2.61 7.85 9.06
C PHE A 41 1.12 7.74 9.37
N ARG A 42 0.28 7.73 8.32
CA ARG A 42 -1.16 7.51 8.44
C ARG A 42 -1.55 6.20 7.78
N ALA A 43 -1.87 5.19 8.60
CA ALA A 43 -2.37 3.92 8.10
C ALA A 43 -3.91 3.83 8.07
N ILE A 44 -4.46 3.49 6.90
CA ILE A 44 -5.89 3.27 6.63
C ILE A 44 -6.10 1.79 6.24
N ARG A 45 -7.10 1.12 6.84
CA ARG A 45 -7.37 -0.30 6.56
C ARG A 45 -8.08 -0.48 5.21
N ILE A 46 -7.73 -1.53 4.46
CA ILE A 46 -8.47 -1.99 3.27
C ILE A 46 -9.06 -3.39 3.53
N PRO A 47 -10.28 -3.50 4.06
CA PRO A 47 -10.89 -4.81 4.36
C PRO A 47 -11.01 -5.72 3.13
N GLY A 48 -11.20 -5.15 1.93
CA GLY A 48 -11.30 -5.91 0.68
C GLY A 48 -10.04 -6.70 0.28
N LEU A 49 -8.89 -6.36 0.88
CA LEU A 49 -7.57 -6.98 0.65
C LEU A 49 -7.08 -7.86 1.82
N ASP A 50 -7.86 -7.99 2.90
CA ASP A 50 -7.50 -8.86 4.01
C ASP A 50 -7.32 -10.31 3.52
N ASN A 51 -6.19 -10.93 3.90
CA ASN A 51 -5.78 -12.28 3.49
C ASN A 51 -5.68 -12.53 1.97
N LYS A 52 -5.61 -11.49 1.14
CA LYS A 52 -5.41 -11.60 -0.31
C LYS A 52 -4.06 -11.00 -0.70
N PRO A 53 -3.39 -11.51 -1.74
CA PRO A 53 -2.14 -10.91 -2.20
C PRO A 53 -2.38 -9.49 -2.70
N ILE A 54 -1.45 -8.59 -2.39
CA ILE A 54 -1.46 -7.21 -2.85
C ILE A 54 -0.99 -7.21 -4.31
N THR A 55 -1.96 -7.19 -5.21
CA THR A 55 -1.75 -7.10 -6.66
C THR A 55 -2.54 -5.93 -7.20
N TYR A 56 -2.16 -5.42 -8.38
CA TYR A 56 -2.91 -4.37 -9.06
C TYR A 56 -4.42 -4.73 -9.14
N LEU A 57 -4.75 -5.91 -9.65
CA LEU A 57 -6.13 -6.36 -9.83
C LEU A 57 -6.90 -6.46 -8.50
N ASN A 58 -6.30 -7.01 -7.45
CA ASN A 58 -6.96 -7.12 -6.15
C ASN A 58 -7.18 -5.75 -5.51
N THR A 59 -6.23 -4.84 -5.70
CA THR A 59 -6.26 -3.48 -5.19
C THR A 59 -7.37 -2.66 -5.87
N VAL A 60 -7.49 -2.76 -7.20
CA VAL A 60 -8.61 -2.21 -7.99
C VAL A 60 -9.94 -2.78 -7.51
N LYS A 61 -10.05 -4.10 -7.36
CA LYS A 61 -11.28 -4.77 -6.87
C LYS A 61 -11.67 -4.35 -5.45
N ALA A 62 -10.70 -3.98 -4.62
CA ALA A 62 -10.94 -3.48 -3.28
C ALA A 62 -11.33 -1.99 -3.24
N GLY A 63 -11.42 -1.33 -4.40
CA GLY A 63 -11.82 0.07 -4.52
C GLY A 63 -10.69 1.07 -4.25
N PHE A 64 -9.45 0.61 -4.13
CA PHE A 64 -8.31 1.50 -3.94
C PHE A 64 -7.98 2.26 -5.22
N ARG A 65 -7.77 3.56 -5.09
CA ARG A 65 -7.38 4.46 -6.18
C ARG A 65 -6.13 5.19 -5.74
N TYR A 66 -5.06 5.11 -6.53
CA TYR A 66 -3.86 5.90 -6.30
C TYR A 66 -4.16 7.34 -6.73
N GLN A 67 -3.79 8.30 -5.89
CA GLN A 67 -3.77 9.70 -6.28
C GLN A 67 -2.36 9.98 -6.79
N ILE A 68 -2.23 10.30 -8.07
CA ILE A 68 -0.99 10.85 -8.64
C ILE A 68 -1.19 12.35 -8.62
N GLU A 69 -0.26 13.09 -8.01
CA GLU A 69 -0.41 14.53 -7.72
C GLU A 69 -0.67 15.42 -8.94
N ASP A 70 -0.29 14.99 -10.13
CA ASP A 70 -0.24 15.85 -11.32
C ASP A 70 -1.57 16.06 -12.06
N ASP A 71 -2.71 15.62 -11.52
CA ASP A 71 -3.98 15.84 -12.22
C ASP A 71 -5.12 16.32 -11.32
N VAL A 72 -5.15 17.64 -11.10
CA VAL A 72 -6.27 18.35 -10.46
C VAL A 72 -7.54 18.27 -11.34
N TYR A 73 -7.41 17.86 -12.61
CA TYR A 73 -8.52 17.77 -13.57
C TYR A 73 -8.91 16.34 -13.98
N ASN A 74 -8.08 15.31 -13.75
CA ASN A 74 -8.47 13.90 -13.86
C ASN A 74 -8.71 13.25 -12.48
N PRO A 75 -9.80 12.50 -12.33
CA PRO A 75 -10.03 11.68 -11.14
C PRO A 75 -8.88 10.68 -10.94
N PRO A 76 -8.64 10.22 -9.70
CA PRO A 76 -7.48 9.38 -9.35
C PRO A 76 -7.40 8.18 -10.29
N ILE A 77 -6.37 8.19 -11.14
CA ILE A 77 -6.13 7.14 -12.14
C ILE A 77 -5.71 5.93 -11.32
N PHE A 78 -6.36 4.78 -11.53
CA PHE A 78 -5.77 3.51 -11.10
C PHE A 78 -4.35 3.49 -11.65
N THR A 79 -3.31 3.52 -10.81
CA THR A 79 -1.91 3.40 -11.25
C THR A 79 -1.88 2.33 -12.31
N LYS A 80 -1.46 2.65 -13.55
CA LYS A 80 -1.42 1.63 -14.59
C LYS A 80 -0.63 0.42 -14.04
N PRO A 81 -0.97 -0.83 -14.44
CA PRO A 81 -0.35 -2.03 -13.88
C PRO A 81 1.18 -1.96 -13.79
N GLU A 82 1.82 -1.30 -14.76
CA GLU A 82 3.27 -1.07 -14.85
C GLU A 82 3.87 -0.17 -13.77
N TYR A 83 3.08 0.69 -13.13
CA TYR A 83 3.49 1.56 -12.02
C TYR A 83 3.08 1.01 -10.66
N PHE A 84 2.41 -0.13 -10.61
CA PHE A 84 1.99 -0.73 -9.35
C PHE A 84 3.17 -1.38 -8.62
N VAL A 85 3.50 -0.85 -7.45
CA VAL A 85 4.53 -1.39 -6.56
C VAL A 85 3.87 -2.13 -5.39
N ASN A 86 4.43 -3.29 -5.04
CA ASN A 86 4.05 -4.05 -3.85
C ASN A 86 5.22 -4.04 -2.85
N ASP A 87 5.11 -3.23 -1.80
CA ASP A 87 6.12 -3.16 -0.73
C ASP A 87 5.96 -4.27 0.33
N CYS A 88 4.90 -5.08 0.21
CA CYS A 88 4.57 -6.10 1.20
C CYS A 88 5.37 -7.38 0.99
N ASN A 89 6.26 -7.69 1.95
CA ASN A 89 7.14 -8.86 1.94
C ASN A 89 6.55 -10.06 2.71
N CYS A 90 5.24 -10.09 2.91
CA CYS A 90 4.55 -11.17 3.63
C CYS A 90 4.51 -12.46 2.80
N LYS A 91 4.27 -13.61 3.44
CA LYS A 91 4.22 -14.91 2.76
C LYS A 91 3.22 -14.94 1.59
N ILE A 92 2.02 -14.38 1.79
CA ILE A 92 0.96 -14.33 0.77
C ILE A 92 1.41 -13.56 -0.47
N CYS A 93 2.06 -12.40 -0.29
CA CYS A 93 2.54 -11.59 -1.41
C CYS A 93 3.76 -12.22 -2.09
N LYS A 94 4.71 -12.78 -1.32
CA LYS A 94 5.87 -13.50 -1.86
C LYS A 94 5.50 -14.69 -2.73
N GLU A 95 4.50 -15.46 -2.33
CA GLU A 95 4.03 -16.61 -3.10
C GLU A 95 3.42 -16.17 -4.43
N GLN A 96 2.69 -15.06 -4.43
CA GLN A 96 2.11 -14.49 -5.65
C GLN A 96 3.17 -13.99 -6.66
N GLU A 97 4.28 -13.42 -6.18
CA GLU A 97 5.37 -12.94 -7.03
C GLU A 97 6.11 -14.07 -7.75
N LYS A 98 6.21 -15.25 -7.14
CA LYS A 98 6.81 -16.44 -7.76
C LYS A 98 5.97 -17.07 -8.88
N MET A 99 4.70 -16.68 -8.99
CA MET A 99 3.76 -17.20 -9.99
C MET A 99 3.61 -16.28 -11.21
N LYS A 100 4.31 -15.14 -11.24
CA LYS A 100 4.43 -14.27 -12.41
C LYS A 100 5.59 -14.71 -13.29
#